data_AF-A0A943D0M3-F1
#
_entry.id   AF-A0A943D0M3-F1
#
_cell.length_a   1.000
_cell.length_b   1.000
_cell.length_c   1.000
_cell.angle_alpha   90.00
_cell.angle_beta   90.00
_cell.angle_gamma   90.00
#
_symmetry.space_group_name_H-M   'P 1'
#
loop_
_entity.id
_entity.type
_entity.pdbx_description
1 polymer ?
#
loop_
_entity_poly.entity_id
_entity_poly.type
_entity_poly.pdbx_seq_one_letter_code
_entity_poly.pdbx_strand_id
1 'polypeptide(L)' 'MMFIKIIASIMLLINIFNPRLSWKMSEGWKYKNVEPSDSYLIVNRISSVIVLVIIWFTIPNWI' A
#
# COMPACT_ATOMS: atom_id res chain seq x y z
N MET A 1 19.28 2.50 -3.45
CA MET A 1 17.90 2.38 -2.90
C MET A 1 16.86 3.32 -3.49
N MET A 2 17.22 4.51 -4.00
CA MET A 2 16.26 5.55 -4.41
C MET A 2 15.15 5.06 -5.36
N PHE A 3 15.50 4.29 -6.40
CA PHE A 3 14.54 3.75 -7.36
C PHE A 3 13.50 2.82 -6.70
N ILE A 4 13.95 1.96 -5.78
CA ILE A 4 13.06 1.06 -5.02
C ILE A 4 12.12 1.87 -4.12
N LYS A 5 12.62 2.93 -3.46
CA LYS A 5 11.78 3.83 -2.64
C LYS A 5 10.69 4.50 -3.47
N ILE A 6 11.00 4.91 -4.71
CA ILE A 6 10.04 5.53 -5.62
C ILE A 6 8.97 4.51 -6.05
N ILE A 7 9.36 3.30 -6.46
CA ILE A 7 8.40 2.24 -6.83
C ILE A 7 7.49 1.89 -5.65
N ALA A 8 8.07 1.69 -4.47
CA ALA A 8 7.32 1.40 -3.25
C ALA A 8 6.36 2.55 -2.91
N SER A 9 6.80 3.80 -3.06
CA SER A 9 5.95 4.98 -2.84
C SER A 9 4.76 5.02 -3.79
N ILE A 10 4.96 4.71 -5.07
CA ILE A 10 3.86 4.64 -6.07
C ILE A 10 2.84 3.59 -5.64
N MET A 11 3.29 2.38 -5.27
CA MET A 11 2.42 1.32 -4.79
C MET A 11 1.63 1.72 -3.54
N LEU A 12 2.28 2.38 -2.59
CA LEU A 12 1.64 2.86 -1.35
C LEU A 12 0.63 3.98 -1.63
N LEU A 13 0.94 4.90 -2.55
CA LEU A 13 0.02 5.96 -2.95
C LEU A 13 -1.24 5.39 -3.61
N ILE A 14 -1.10 4.38 -4.48
CA ILE A 14 -2.25 3.66 -5.05
C ILE A 14 -3.13 3.08 -3.93
N ASN A 15 -2.52 2.50 -2.90
CA ASN A 15 -3.24 1.92 -1.76
C ASN A 15 -3.91 2.99 -0.88
N ILE A 16 -3.30 4.17 -0.73
CA ILE A 16 -3.88 5.31 0.00
C ILE A 16 -5.12 5.85 -0.74
N PHE A 17 -5.01 6.13 -2.03
CA PHE A 17 -6.13 6.71 -2.80
C PHE A 17 -7.20 5.67 -3.12
N ASN A 18 -6.80 4.46 -3.53
CA ASN A 18 -7.70 3.39 -3.94
C ASN A 18 -7.32 2.03 -3.30
N PRO A 19 -7.60 1.84 -1.99
CA PRO A 19 -7.29 0.60 -1.29
C PRO A 19 -8.06 -0.61 -1.85
N ARG A 20 -9.19 -0.39 -2.53
CA ARG A 20 -9.97 -1.45 -3.19
C ARG A 20 -9.22 -2.05 -4.37
N LEU A 21 -8.49 -1.23 -5.13
CA LEU A 21 -7.64 -1.72 -6.22
C LEU A 21 -6.50 -2.59 -5.68
N SER A 22 -5.84 -2.12 -4.61
CA SER A 22 -4.79 -2.89 -3.94
C SER A 22 -5.31 -4.22 -3.40
N TRP A 23 -6.49 -4.22 -2.78
CA TRP A 23 -7.15 -5.45 -2.34
C TRP A 23 -7.45 -6.39 -3.50
N LYS A 24 -7.99 -5.89 -4.62
CA LYS A 24 -8.27 -6.71 -5.81
C LYS A 24 -7.00 -7.37 -6.37
N MET A 25 -5.89 -6.64 -6.38
CA MET A 25 -4.59 -7.16 -6.83
C MET A 25 -3.99 -8.21 -5.89
N SER A 26 -4.22 -8.09 -4.58
CA SER A 26 -3.58 -8.93 -3.54
C SER A 26 -4.43 -10.12 -3.10
N GLU A 27 -5.70 -9.87 -2.79
CA GLU A 27 -6.62 -10.82 -2.16
C GLU A 27 -7.87 -11.07 -3.03
N GLY A 28 -8.29 -10.12 -3.85
CA GLY A 28 -9.53 -10.21 -4.62
C GLY A 28 -9.52 -11.27 -5.73
N TRP A 29 -8.35 -11.81 -6.10
CA TRP A 29 -8.26 -12.99 -6.96
C TRP A 29 -8.52 -14.31 -6.21
N LYS A 30 -8.38 -14.33 -4.88
CA LYS A 30 -8.57 -15.52 -4.02
C LYS A 30 -10.04 -15.76 -3.68
N TYR A 31 -10.83 -14.69 -3.61
CA TYR A 31 -12.22 -14.75 -3.19
C TYR A 31 -13.15 -14.39 -4.35
N LYS A 32 -14.15 -15.24 -4.62
CA LYS A 32 -15.20 -14.95 -5.62
C LYS A 32 -16.34 -14.17 -4.98
N ASN A 33 -16.71 -13.03 -5.58
CA ASN A 33 -17.85 -12.20 -5.16
C ASN A 33 -17.82 -11.72 -3.71
N VAL A 34 -16.62 -11.54 -3.16
CA VAL A 34 -16.43 -10.95 -1.82
C VAL A 34 -15.89 -9.55 -2.00
N GLU A 35 -16.43 -8.60 -1.22
CA GLU A 35 -15.89 -7.24 -1.13
C GLU A 35 -15.09 -7.10 0.17
N PRO A 36 -14.01 -6.31 0.17
CA PRO A 36 -13.27 -6.01 1.39
C PRO A 36 -14.14 -5.22 2.36
N SER A 37 -14.04 -5.51 3.65
CA SER A 37 -14.73 -4.74 4.67
C SER A 37 -14.21 -3.30 4.74
N ASP A 38 -15.06 -2.38 5.18
CA ASP A 38 -14.66 -0.97 5.35
C ASP A 38 -13.51 -0.81 6.35
N SER A 39 -13.51 -1.62 7.43
CA SER A 39 -12.42 -1.66 8.40
C SER A 39 -11.09 -2.07 7.76
N TYR A 40 -11.11 -3.08 6.88
CA TYR A 40 -9.93 -3.51 6.14
C TYR A 40 -9.40 -2.39 5.25
N LEU A 41 -10.27 -1.70 4.51
CA LEU A 41 -9.88 -0.59 3.64
C LEU A 41 -9.26 0.58 4.43
N ILE A 42 -9.82 0.91 5.60
CA ILE A 42 -9.30 1.97 6.48
C ILE A 42 -7.93 1.58 7.02
N VAL A 43 -7.78 0.36 7.54
CA VAL A 43 -6.50 -0.15 8.06
C VAL A 43 -5.45 -0.14 6.95
N ASN A 44 -5.79 -0.55 5.73
CA ASN A 44 -4.84 -0.57 4.62
C ASN A 44 -4.38 0.83 4.20
N ARG A 45 -5.27 1.83 4.29
CA ARG A 45 -4.89 3.24 4.08
C ARG A 45 -3.93 3.72 5.15
N ILE A 46 -4.27 3.52 6.42
CA ILE A 46 -3.47 3.98 7.55
C ILE A 46 -2.09 3.30 7.54
N SER A 47 -2.05 1.98 7.34
CA SER A 47 -0.80 1.24 7.25
C SER A 47 0.07 1.73 6.08
N SER A 48 -0.54 2.03 4.93
CA SER A 48 0.19 2.55 3.76
C SER A 48 0.81 3.92 4.02
N VAL A 49 0.11 4.81 4.73
CA VAL A 49 0.67 6.11 5.16
C VAL A 49 1.85 5.90 6.11
N ILE A 50 1.69 5.03 7.12
CA ILE A 50 2.76 4.74 8.09
C ILE A 50 4.01 4.19 7.39
N VAL A 51 3.84 3.20 6.50
CA VAL A 51 4.95 2.59 5.75
C VAL A 51 5.62 3.61 4.83
N LEU A 52 4.85 4.48 4.17
CA LEU A 52 5.39 5.55 3.34
C LEU A 52 6.31 6.48 4.15
N VAL A 53 5.86 6.90 5.33
CA VAL A 53 6.66 7.72 6.25
C VAL A 53 7.93 6.98 6.66
N ILE A 54 7.82 5.72 7.10
CA ILE A 54 8.98 4.93 7.54
C ILE A 54 10.03 4.81 6.43
N ILE A 55 9.62 4.53 5.20
CA ILE A 55 10.53 4.39 4.06
C ILE A 55 11.30 5.69 3.81
N TRP A 56 10.62 6.83 3.84
CA TRP A 56 11.26 8.12 3.54
C TRP A 56 12.18 8.60 4.65
N PHE A 57 11.84 8.36 5.92
CA PHE A 57 12.60 8.83 7.08
C PHE A 57 13.69 7.85 7.56
N THR A 58 13.54 6.54 7.35
CA THR A 58 14.42 5.53 7.94
C THR A 58 15.41 4.93 6.95
N ILE A 59 15.02 4.76 5.69
CA ILE A 59 15.85 4.04 4.71
C ILE A 59 16.82 5.02 4.03
N PRO A 60 18.15 4.84 4.14
CA PRO A 60 19.13 5.70 3.47
C PRO A 60 19.07 5.60 1.94
N ASN A 61 19.46 6.65 1.23
CA ASN A 61 19.41 6.68 -0.24
C ASN A 61 20.61 5.99 -0.91
N TRP A 62 21.72 5.86 -0.18
CA TRP A 62 23.05 5.48 -0.69
C TRP A 62 23.43 4.00 -0.52
N ILE A 63 22.57 3.18 0.09
CA ILE A 63 22.69 1.70 0.07
C ILE A 63 22.01 1.19 -1.19
#